data_AF-A0A4W6EYG3-F1
#
_entry.id   AF-A0A4W6EYG3-F1
#
_cell.length_a   1.000
_cell.length_b   1.000
_cell.length_c   1.000
_cell.angle_alpha   90.00
_cell.angle_beta   90.00
_cell.angle_gamma   90.00
#
_symmetry.space_group_name_H-M   'P 1'
#
loop_
_entity.id
_entity.type
_entity.pdbx_description
1 polymer ?
#
loop_
_entity_poly.entity_id
_entity_poly.type
_entity_poly.pdbx_seq_one_letter_code
_entity_poly.pdbx_strand_id
1 'polypeptide(L)' 'MSAGNSTPYGVKSLLECMCRATLLAQPDDIPEFMSTYVDKMAHFRDEDSRDIKEVAYRYQEQWGKNICL' A
#
# COMPACT_ATOMS: atom_id res chain seq x y z
N MET A 1 5.20 22.33 -24.10
CA MET A 1 4.72 20.96 -23.79
C MET A 1 4.36 20.94 -22.32
N SER A 2 3.07 20.92 -21.98
CA SER A 2 2.64 20.75 -20.59
C SER A 2 3.05 19.35 -20.17
N ALA A 3 3.91 19.23 -19.15
CA ALA A 3 4.14 17.96 -18.48
C ALA A 3 2.78 17.52 -17.93
N GLY A 4 2.10 16.62 -18.64
CA GLY A 4 0.85 16.05 -18.15
C GLY A 4 1.16 15.45 -16.78
N ASN A 5 0.32 15.76 -15.79
CA ASN A 5 0.32 15.12 -14.47
C ASN A 5 -0.02 13.63 -14.62
N SER A 6 0.82 12.85 -15.30
CA SER A 6 0.66 11.42 -15.45
C SER A 6 1.13 10.78 -14.14
N THR A 7 0.21 10.68 -13.19
CA THR A 7 0.38 9.86 -11.99
C THR A 7 0.90 8.49 -12.43
N PRO A 8 2.05 8.03 -11.92
CA PRO A 8 2.61 6.74 -12.30
C PRO A 8 1.58 5.62 -12.11
N TYR A 9 1.56 4.67 -13.06
CA TYR A 9 0.65 3.54 -13.01
C TYR A 9 0.79 2.82 -11.66
N GLY A 10 -0.33 2.60 -10.96
CA GLY A 10 -0.37 1.92 -9.66
C GLY A 10 -0.30 2.83 -8.42
N VAL A 11 0.09 4.10 -8.53
CA VAL A 11 0.14 5.01 -7.36
C VAL A 11 -1.25 5.27 -6.77
N LYS A 12 -2.29 5.38 -7.61
CA LYS A 12 -3.67 5.50 -7.14
C LYS A 12 -4.08 4.29 -6.31
N SER A 13 -3.81 3.08 -6.81
CA SER A 13 -4.18 1.83 -6.12
C SER A 13 -3.38 1.63 -4.84
N LEU A 14 -2.11 2.03 -4.82
CA LEU A 14 -1.31 2.06 -3.61
C LEU A 14 -1.94 2.97 -2.55
N LEU A 15 -2.31 4.20 -2.93
CA LEU A 15 -2.95 5.14 -2.01
C LEU A 15 -4.29 4.60 -1.49
N GLU A 16 -5.12 4.00 -2.35
CA GLU A 16 -6.37 3.34 -1.94
C GLU A 16 -6.11 2.23 -0.92
N CYS A 17 -5.02 1.46 -1.08
CA CYS A 17 -4.67 0.39 -0.14
C CYS A 17 -4.21 0.93 1.22
N MET A 18 -3.37 1.96 1.20
CA MET A 18 -2.90 2.62 2.41
C MET A 18 -4.07 3.24 3.19
N CYS A 19 -4.97 3.97 2.50
CA CYS A 19 -6.16 4.55 3.13
C CYS A 19 -7.06 3.49 3.76
N ARG A 20 -7.29 2.36 3.08
CA ARG A 20 -8.06 1.24 3.63
C ARG A 20 -7.40 0.66 4.88
N ALA A 21 -6.08 0.47 4.85
CA ALA A 21 -5.35 -0.05 6.00
C ALA A 21 -5.45 0.89 7.21
N THR A 22 -5.28 2.20 7.02
CA THR A 22 -5.43 3.19 8.09
C THR A 22 -6.85 3.20 8.67
N LEU A 23 -7.88 3.17 7.81
CA LEU A 23 -9.28 3.14 8.24
C LEU A 23 -9.62 1.88 9.04
N LEU A 24 -9.04 0.73 8.68
CA LEU A 24 -9.28 -0.53 9.38
C LEU A 24 -8.50 -0.62 10.70
N ALA A 25 -7.24 -0.21 10.72
CA ALA A 25 -6.40 -0.27 11.92
C ALA A 25 -6.74 0.80 12.96
N GLN A 26 -7.33 1.93 12.53
CA GLN A 26 -7.60 3.11 13.38
C GLN A 26 -6.44 3.46 14.33
N PRO A 27 -5.22 3.66 13.79
CA PRO A 27 -4.05 3.89 14.63
C PRO A 27 -4.12 5.27 15.31
N ASP A 28 -3.63 5.36 16.54
CA ASP A 28 -3.46 6.64 17.24
C ASP A 28 -2.38 7.53 16.56
N ASP A 29 -1.35 6.90 15.98
CA ASP A 29 -0.30 7.54 15.20
C ASP A 29 -0.35 7.10 13.72
N ILE A 30 -1.02 7.90 12.90
CA ILE A 30 -1.17 7.64 11.45
C ILE A 30 0.20 7.69 10.73
N PRO A 31 1.07 8.71 10.93
CA PRO A 31 2.39 8.74 10.31
C PRO A 31 3.24 7.49 10.58
N GLU A 32 3.33 7.06 11.84
CA GLU A 32 4.12 5.89 12.22
C GLU A 32 3.54 4.60 11.60
N PHE A 33 2.21 4.44 11.66
CA PHE A 33 1.52 3.32 11.03
C PHE A 33 1.81 3.25 9.54
N MET A 34 1.69 4.37 8.84
CA MET A 34 1.89 4.44 7.38
C MET A 34 3.34 4.15 7.00
N SER A 35 4.31 4.65 7.76
CA SER A 35 5.72 4.33 7.54
C SER A 35 5.99 2.84 7.69
N THR A 36 5.46 2.23 8.76
CA THR A 36 5.59 0.80 9.02
C THR A 36 4.89 -0.05 7.95
N TYR A 37 3.72 0.39 7.49
CA TYR A 37 2.93 -0.31 6.49
C TYR A 37 3.66 -0.33 5.14
N VAL A 38 4.19 0.81 4.70
CA VAL A 38 4.93 0.92 3.43
C VAL A 38 6.26 0.17 3.49
N ASP A 39 6.96 0.22 4.63
CA ASP A 39 8.21 -0.53 4.87
C ASP A 39 7.97 -2.05 4.73
N LYS A 40 6.96 -2.58 5.43
CA LYS A 40 6.56 -3.99 5.33
C LYS A 40 6.12 -4.37 3.92
N MET A 41 5.41 -3.50 3.21
CA MET A 41 5.02 -3.73 1.81
C MET A 41 6.24 -3.75 0.87
N ALA A 42 7.24 -2.91 1.12
CA ALA A 42 8.49 -2.91 0.36
C ALA A 42 9.29 -4.20 0.58
N HIS A 43 9.29 -4.73 1.81
CA HIS A 43 9.90 -6.02 2.16
C HIS A 43 9.08 -7.24 1.73
N PHE A 44 7.76 -7.09 1.56
CA PHE A 44 6.87 -8.11 1.01
C PHE A 44 7.10 -8.34 -0.49
N ARG A 45 7.73 -7.39 -1.18
CA ARG A 45 7.99 -7.45 -2.62
C ARG A 45 8.93 -8.61 -2.92
N ASP A 46 8.34 -9.75 -3.29
CA ASP A 46 9.04 -10.89 -3.89
C ASP A 46 9.78 -10.43 -5.17
N GLU A 47 10.94 -11.02 -5.46
CA GLU A 47 11.86 -10.61 -6.54
C GLU A 47 11.18 -10.51 -7.93
N ASP A 48 10.01 -11.12 -8.11
CA ASP A 48 9.30 -11.21 -9.39
C ASP A 48 8.29 -10.06 -9.65
N SER A 49 7.76 -9.39 -8.62
CA SER A 49 6.70 -8.38 -8.80
C SER A 49 7.26 -6.97 -9.06
N ARG A 50 7.47 -6.65 -10.34
CA ARG A 50 7.87 -5.29 -10.77
C ARG A 50 6.74 -4.26 -10.68
N ASP A 51 5.49 -4.68 -10.66
CA ASP A 51 4.32 -3.79 -10.65
C ASP A 51 3.84 -3.44 -9.24
N ILE A 52 3.85 -2.15 -8.90
CA ILE A 52 3.49 -1.64 -7.56
C ILE A 52 2.01 -1.83 -7.22
N LYS A 53 1.12 -1.87 -8.22
CA LYS A 53 -0.31 -2.11 -8.02
C LYS A 53 -0.55 -3.53 -7.55
N GLU A 54 0.14 -4.49 -8.17
CA GLU A 54 0.02 -5.90 -7.82
C GLU A 54 0.55 -6.17 -6.41
N VAL A 55 1.73 -5.60 -6.07
CA VAL A 55 2.30 -5.70 -4.73
C VAL A 55 1.35 -5.10 -3.69
N ALA A 56 0.81 -3.90 -3.93
CA ALA A 56 -0.11 -3.24 -3.01
C ALA A 56 -1.40 -4.06 -2.78
N TYR A 57 -1.96 -4.64 -3.86
CA TYR A 57 -3.17 -5.44 -3.75
C TYR A 57 -2.92 -6.74 -2.97
N ARG A 58 -1.90 -7.51 -3.35
CA ARG A 58 -1.53 -8.77 -2.67
C ARG A 58 -1.19 -8.54 -1.20
N TYR A 59 -0.44 -7.49 -0.90
CA TYR A 59 -0.09 -7.14 0.48
C TYR A 59 -1.33 -6.77 1.29
N GLN A 60 -2.22 -5.94 0.74
CA GLN A 60 -3.48 -5.59 1.41
C GLN A 60 -4.36 -6.83 1.66
N GLU A 61 -4.47 -7.76 0.70
CA GLU A 61 -5.24 -8.99 0.88
C GLU A 61 -4.70 -9.87 2.02
N GLN A 62 -3.36 -10.00 2.12
CA GLN A 62 -2.75 -10.74 3.22
C GLN A 62 -2.88 -10.00 4.56
N TRP A 63 -2.70 -8.69 4.55
CA TRP A 63 -2.83 -7.85 5.74
C TRP A 63 -4.26 -7.88 6.29
N GLY A 64 -5.28 -7.80 5.42
CA GLY A 64 -6.69 -7.91 5.80
C GLY A 64 -7.04 -9.28 6.40
N LYS A 65 -6.41 -10.36 5.94
CA LYS A 65 -6.55 -11.70 6.56
C LYS A 65 -5.94 -11.77 7.96
N ASN A 66 -4.85 -11.04 8.20
CA ASN A 66 -4.16 -11.01 9.50
C ASN A 66 -4.82 -10.09 10.54
N ILE A 67 -5.76 -9.22 10.15
CA ILE A 67 -6.47 -8.31 11.07
C ILE A 67 -7.86 -8.81 11.47
N CYS A 68 -8.46 -9.70 10.67
CA CYS A 68 -9.73 -10.34 11.00
C CYS A 68 -9.58 -11.71 11.70
N LEU A 69 -8.37 -12.04 12.19
CA LEU A 69 -8.07 -13.17 13.09
C LEU A 69 -7.73 -12.63 14.47
#